data_AF-A0A9D6YL64-F1
#
_entry.id   AF-A0A9D6YL64-F1
#
_cell.length_a   1.000
_cell.length_b   1.000
_cell.length_c   1.000
_cell.angle_alpha   90.00
_cell.angle_beta   90.00
_cell.angle_gamma   90.00
#
_symmetry.space_group_name_H-M   'P 1'
#
loop_
_entity.id
_entity.type
_entity.pdbx_description
1 polymer ?
#
loop_
_entity_poly.entity_id
_entity_poly.type
_entity_poly.pdbx_seq_one_letter_code
_entity_poly.pdbx_strand_id
1 'polypeptide(L)'
;MGFCPNAESLPNPVQDPQASWNRASNYYPGDDYVDLLGMDGYNWGTTQTMEKNGWQSRWRSFQEIFAPMYQELRSLSPHKPLLVFETASAMEGGDKAWWIKETMPLLRSWQVQGLVWFQVNKEVDWRLNSGGDLSYLPLIRIQASAAQQWLQSLIKK
;
A
#
# COMPACT_ATOMS: atom_id res chain seq x y z
N MET A 1 -17.70 0.43 6.26
CA MET A 1 -16.69 1.50 6.31
C MET A 1 -15.29 0.89 6.27
N GLY A 2 -14.33 1.55 5.59
CA GLY A 2 -12.93 1.11 5.53
C GLY A 2 -12.03 1.89 6.49
N PHE A 3 -11.10 1.21 7.17
CA PHE A 3 -10.08 1.82 8.01
C PHE A 3 -8.72 1.71 7.32
N CYS A 4 -8.18 2.84 6.84
CA CYS A 4 -7.00 2.87 5.99
C CYS A 4 -5.94 3.87 6.47
N PRO A 5 -5.11 3.51 7.46
CA PRO A 5 -3.95 4.30 7.84
C PRO A 5 -2.87 4.29 6.74
N ASN A 6 -2.10 5.37 6.66
CA ASN A 6 -0.88 5.40 5.87
C ASN A 6 0.16 4.47 6.50
N ALA A 7 0.70 3.53 5.72
CA ALA A 7 1.78 2.64 6.14
C ALA A 7 3.02 3.43 6.62
N GLU A 8 3.19 4.63 6.06
CA GLU A 8 4.20 5.60 6.45
C GLU A 8 3.56 6.90 6.94
N SER A 9 2.76 6.80 8.00
CA SER A 9 2.20 7.98 8.65
C SER A 9 3.32 8.95 9.08
N LEU A 10 3.11 10.26 8.92
CA LEU A 10 4.08 11.28 9.30
C LEU A 10 3.50 12.15 10.43
N PRO A 11 4.16 12.25 11.60
CA PRO A 11 5.37 11.52 12.00
C PRO A 11 5.14 10.02 12.16
N ASN A 12 6.13 9.20 11.80
CA ASN A 12 6.01 7.74 11.83
C ASN A 12 6.43 7.21 13.21
N PRO A 13 5.59 6.45 13.93
CA PRO A 13 5.92 5.93 15.27
C PRO A 13 7.10 4.95 15.31
N VAL A 14 7.53 4.39 14.17
CA VAL A 14 8.74 3.57 14.05
C VAL A 14 10.00 4.42 13.99
N GLN A 15 9.93 5.60 13.35
CA GLN A 15 11.07 6.50 13.19
C GLN A 15 11.16 7.55 14.30
N ASP A 16 10.01 7.99 14.82
CA ASP A 16 9.86 8.93 15.91
C ASP A 16 9.09 8.26 17.08
N PRO A 17 9.79 7.80 18.13
CA PRO A 17 9.15 7.20 19.30
C PRO A 17 8.20 8.15 20.04
N GLN A 18 8.36 9.48 19.91
CA GLN A 18 7.44 10.46 20.51
C GLN A 18 6.10 10.51 19.77
N ALA A 19 6.07 10.03 18.52
CA ALA A 19 4.86 9.90 17.71
C ALA A 19 4.05 8.64 18.01
N SER A 20 4.19 8.03 19.19
CA SER A 20 3.46 6.82 19.58
C SER A 20 1.93 6.98 19.50
N TRP A 21 1.42 8.22 19.64
CA TRP A 21 0.02 8.58 19.44
C TRP A 21 -0.48 8.28 18.02
N ASN A 22 0.40 8.27 17.01
CA ASN A 22 0.08 8.06 15.60
C ASN A 22 0.10 6.58 15.15
N ARG A 23 0.06 5.64 16.11
CA ARG A 23 -0.17 4.23 15.83
C ARG A 23 -1.62 4.01 15.44
N ALA A 24 -1.86 3.19 14.42
CA ALA A 24 -3.19 2.83 13.96
C ALA A 24 -4.06 2.29 15.11
N SER A 25 -3.47 1.58 16.06
CA SER A 25 -4.16 1.09 17.26
C SER A 25 -4.84 2.17 18.10
N ASN A 26 -4.35 3.41 18.08
CA ASN A 26 -4.86 4.48 18.93
C ASN A 26 -6.08 5.20 18.36
N TYR A 27 -6.34 5.05 17.06
CA TYR A 27 -7.45 5.69 16.37
C TYR A 27 -8.28 4.69 15.54
N TYR A 28 -8.07 3.39 15.76
CA TYR A 28 -8.95 2.35 15.27
C TYR A 28 -10.30 2.42 16.00
N PRO A 29 -11.43 2.67 15.31
CA PRO A 29 -12.72 2.90 15.98
C PRO A 29 -13.36 1.62 16.54
N GLY A 30 -12.76 0.45 16.29
CA GLY A 30 -13.25 -0.85 16.74
C GLY A 30 -13.93 -1.65 15.64
N ASP A 31 -14.03 -2.97 15.87
CA ASP A 31 -14.47 -3.94 14.87
C ASP A 31 -15.91 -3.73 14.40
N ASP A 32 -16.77 -3.14 15.23
CA ASP A 32 -18.17 -2.88 14.90
C ASP A 32 -18.35 -1.74 13.89
N TYR A 33 -17.33 -0.88 13.74
CA TYR A 33 -17.36 0.29 12.85
C TYR A 33 -16.59 0.06 11.56
N VAL A 34 -15.86 -1.05 11.44
CA VAL A 34 -14.93 -1.31 10.32
C VAL A 34 -15.30 -2.60 9.61
N ASP A 35 -15.57 -2.53 8.32
CA ASP A 35 -15.81 -3.72 7.49
C ASP A 35 -14.53 -4.20 6.80
N LEU A 36 -13.62 -3.28 6.52
CA LEU A 36 -12.42 -3.50 5.73
C LEU A 36 -11.22 -2.82 6.38
N LEU A 37 -10.12 -3.54 6.52
CA LEU A 37 -8.83 -2.96 6.83
C LEU A 37 -8.13 -2.54 5.53
N GLY A 38 -7.32 -1.50 5.64
CA GLY A 38 -6.67 -0.83 4.52
C GLY A 38 -5.29 -0.35 4.90
N MET A 39 -4.42 -0.22 3.91
CA MET A 39 -3.15 0.50 4.05
C MET A 39 -2.77 1.17 2.74
N ASP A 40 -2.18 2.36 2.88
CA ASP A 40 -1.71 3.18 1.76
C ASP A 40 -0.20 3.40 1.86
N GLY A 41 0.51 3.40 0.73
CA GLY A 41 1.96 3.54 0.73
C GLY A 41 2.58 3.52 -0.65
N TYR A 42 3.73 4.17 -0.79
CA TYR A 42 4.35 4.42 -2.10
C TYR A 42 5.85 4.17 -2.04
N ASN A 43 6.38 3.54 -3.09
CA ASN A 43 7.82 3.56 -3.32
C ASN A 43 8.20 4.84 -4.05
N TRP A 44 8.64 5.85 -3.30
CA TRP A 44 9.11 7.13 -3.83
C TRP A 44 10.45 7.05 -4.55
N GLY A 45 11.15 5.92 -4.49
CA GLY A 45 12.45 5.79 -5.16
C GLY A 45 13.44 6.84 -4.68
N THR A 46 14.29 7.35 -5.56
CA THR A 46 15.21 8.46 -5.29
C THR A 46 14.68 9.81 -5.82
N THR A 47 13.36 9.97 -5.90
CA THR A 47 12.74 11.16 -6.52
C THR A 47 12.74 12.40 -5.64
N GLN A 48 12.89 12.23 -4.32
CA GLN A 48 12.82 13.30 -3.33
C GLN A 48 14.22 13.57 -2.78
N THR A 49 14.65 14.83 -2.81
CA THR A 49 15.97 15.25 -2.32
C THR A 49 15.83 16.31 -1.24
N MET A 50 16.80 16.38 -0.32
CA MET A 50 16.79 17.37 0.76
C MET A 50 16.71 18.80 0.21
N GLU A 51 17.46 19.08 -0.87
CA GLU A 51 17.49 20.41 -1.51
C GLU A 51 16.15 20.82 -2.11
N LYS A 52 15.49 19.90 -2.82
CA LYS A 52 14.27 20.22 -3.57
C LYS A 52 12.99 20.06 -2.74
N ASN A 53 12.97 19.08 -1.84
CA ASN A 53 11.76 18.61 -1.19
C ASN A 53 11.78 18.77 0.33
N GLY A 54 12.93 19.09 0.94
CA GLY A 54 13.07 19.15 2.40
C GLY A 54 13.09 17.79 3.09
N TRP A 55 13.15 16.70 2.31
CA TRP A 55 13.33 15.33 2.78
C TRP A 55 13.95 14.47 1.67
N GLN A 56 14.57 13.35 2.05
CA GLN A 56 15.22 12.45 1.12
C GLN A 56 14.49 11.11 1.06
N SER A 57 14.04 10.72 -0.13
CA SER A 57 13.48 9.39 -0.36
C SER A 57 14.57 8.41 -0.76
N ARG A 58 14.31 7.11 -0.56
CA ARG A 58 15.12 6.01 -1.10
C ARG A 58 14.21 4.96 -1.72
N TRP A 59 14.76 4.14 -2.60
CA TRP A 59 14.09 2.95 -3.10
C TRP A 59 13.76 1.99 -1.94
N ARG A 60 12.53 1.50 -1.93
CA ARG A 60 12.04 0.54 -0.93
C ARG A 60 11.16 -0.51 -1.58
N SER A 61 11.33 -1.76 -1.16
CA SER A 61 10.45 -2.84 -1.59
C SER A 61 9.03 -2.68 -1.03
N PHE A 62 8.06 -3.35 -1.64
CA PHE A 62 6.69 -3.40 -1.10
C PHE A 62 6.68 -3.93 0.33
N GLN A 63 7.48 -4.95 0.62
CA GLN A 63 7.59 -5.51 1.96
C GLN A 63 8.11 -4.48 2.98
N GLU A 64 9.16 -3.74 2.63
CA GLU A 64 9.72 -2.70 3.52
C GLU A 64 8.70 -1.61 3.85
N ILE A 65 7.81 -1.26 2.92
CA ILE A 65 6.80 -0.22 3.12
C ILE A 65 5.65 -0.75 3.97
N PHE A 66 5.10 -1.91 3.60
CA PHE A 66 3.80 -2.35 4.11
C PHE A 66 3.87 -3.35 5.26
N ALA A 67 4.98 -4.08 5.48
CA ALA A 67 5.04 -5.12 6.51
C ALA A 67 4.74 -4.62 7.94
N PRO A 68 5.24 -3.45 8.39
CA PRO A 68 4.92 -2.95 9.72
C PRO A 68 3.41 -2.67 9.91
N MET A 69 2.80 -2.00 8.93
CA MET A 69 1.37 -1.68 8.99
C MET A 69 0.50 -2.93 8.83
N TYR A 70 0.90 -3.87 7.98
CA TYR A 70 0.25 -5.17 7.88
C TYR A 70 0.20 -5.90 9.23
N GLN A 71 1.32 -5.93 9.96
CA GLN A 71 1.37 -6.57 11.28
C GLN A 71 0.47 -5.86 12.29
N GLU A 72 0.44 -4.53 12.28
CA GLU A 72 -0.43 -3.74 13.16
C GLU A 72 -1.92 -3.94 12.84
N LEU A 73 -2.30 -3.94 11.57
CA LEU A 73 -3.69 -4.19 11.16
C LEU A 73 -4.14 -5.61 11.50
N ARG A 74 -3.26 -6.60 11.34
CA ARG A 74 -3.56 -8.00 11.72
C ARG A 74 -3.63 -8.21 13.22
N SER A 75 -2.94 -7.39 14.03
CA SER A 75 -3.09 -7.43 15.49
C SER A 75 -4.38 -6.77 15.95
N LEU A 76 -4.88 -5.76 15.23
CA LEU A 76 -6.16 -5.11 15.50
C LEU A 76 -7.36 -6.01 15.18
N SER A 77 -7.39 -6.59 13.99
CA SER A 77 -8.45 -7.54 13.61
C SER A 77 -7.92 -8.58 12.62
N PRO A 78 -7.61 -9.81 13.08
CA PRO A 78 -6.88 -10.79 12.27
C PRO A 78 -7.68 -11.30 11.08
N HIS A 79 -9.01 -11.33 11.17
CA HIS A 79 -9.89 -11.96 10.19
C HIS A 79 -10.58 -10.98 9.23
N LYS A 80 -10.50 -9.67 9.49
CA LYS A 80 -11.12 -8.70 8.58
C LYS A 80 -10.41 -8.74 7.21
N PRO A 81 -11.17 -8.59 6.12
CA PRO A 81 -10.59 -8.43 4.79
C PRO A 81 -9.63 -7.23 4.78
N LEU A 82 -8.46 -7.42 4.16
CA LEU A 82 -7.42 -6.41 4.06
C LEU A 82 -7.21 -6.05 2.59
N LEU A 83 -7.16 -4.75 2.29
CA LEU A 83 -6.82 -4.22 0.97
C LEU A 83 -5.60 -3.29 1.07
N VAL A 84 -4.92 -3.11 -0.06
CA VAL A 84 -4.08 -1.94 -0.30
C VAL A 84 -4.93 -0.95 -1.09
N PHE A 85 -5.40 0.12 -0.45
CA PHE A 85 -6.30 1.07 -1.09
C PHE A 85 -5.58 2.06 -2.00
N GLU A 86 -4.29 2.26 -1.77
CA GLU A 86 -3.49 3.12 -2.62
C GLU A 86 -2.02 2.70 -2.59
N THR A 87 -1.46 2.41 -3.78
CA THR A 87 -0.01 2.28 -3.93
C THR A 87 0.46 2.54 -5.34
N ALA A 88 1.73 2.95 -5.45
CA ALA A 88 2.48 2.97 -6.69
C ALA A 88 3.99 2.97 -6.40
N SER A 89 4.79 2.84 -7.46
CA SER A 89 6.24 2.85 -7.41
C SER A 89 6.79 3.80 -8.48
N ALA A 90 7.78 4.60 -8.10
CA ALA A 90 8.56 5.44 -8.99
C ALA A 90 9.48 4.59 -9.91
N MET A 91 10.07 5.21 -10.93
CA MET A 91 11.07 4.54 -11.78
C MET A 91 12.50 4.73 -11.26
N GLU A 92 12.74 5.79 -10.51
CA GLU A 92 14.06 6.22 -10.09
C GLU A 92 14.53 5.44 -8.86
N GLY A 93 15.75 4.90 -8.92
CA GLY A 93 16.39 4.22 -7.79
C GLY A 93 16.25 2.69 -7.77
N GLY A 94 15.57 2.08 -8.75
CA GLY A 94 15.46 0.63 -8.87
C GLY A 94 14.62 0.17 -10.06
N ASP A 95 14.23 -1.11 -10.04
CA ASP A 95 13.43 -1.74 -11.10
C ASP A 95 11.94 -1.81 -10.68
N LYS A 96 11.12 -0.94 -11.28
CA LYS A 96 9.67 -0.89 -11.04
C LYS A 96 8.95 -2.16 -11.47
N ALA A 97 9.39 -2.80 -12.55
CA ALA A 97 8.80 -4.05 -13.01
C ALA A 97 9.11 -5.18 -12.02
N TRP A 98 10.33 -5.23 -11.49
CA TRP A 98 10.69 -6.15 -10.41
C TRP A 98 9.87 -5.89 -9.14
N TRP A 99 9.71 -4.63 -8.74
CA TRP A 99 8.90 -4.23 -7.57
C TRP A 99 7.46 -4.74 -7.67
N ILE A 100 6.85 -4.64 -8.86
CA ILE A 100 5.50 -5.18 -9.11
C ILE A 100 5.51 -6.72 -9.04
N LYS A 101 6.52 -7.39 -9.62
CA LYS A 101 6.64 -8.86 -9.59
C LYS A 101 6.74 -9.40 -8.16
N GLU A 102 7.58 -8.79 -7.32
CA GLU A 102 7.79 -9.22 -5.93
C GLU A 102 6.60 -8.91 -5.00
N THR A 103 5.78 -7.93 -5.35
CA THR A 103 4.54 -7.61 -4.61
C THR A 103 3.52 -8.76 -4.69
N MET A 104 3.38 -9.41 -5.85
CA MET A 104 2.35 -10.44 -6.08
C MET A 104 2.40 -11.63 -5.11
N PRO A 105 3.55 -12.27 -4.84
CA PRO A 105 3.62 -13.34 -3.82
C PRO A 105 3.33 -12.84 -2.41
N LEU A 106 3.67 -11.59 -2.07
CA LEU A 106 3.37 -10.99 -0.77
C LEU A 106 1.86 -10.78 -0.57
N LEU A 107 1.15 -10.28 -1.57
CA LEU A 107 -0.31 -10.14 -1.51
C LEU A 107 -0.98 -11.48 -1.21
N ARG A 108 -0.50 -12.57 -1.84
CA ARG A 108 -1.01 -13.92 -1.59
C ARG A 108 -0.68 -14.42 -0.18
N SER A 109 0.57 -14.27 0.28
CA SER A 109 0.98 -14.75 1.60
C SER A 109 0.31 -13.98 2.73
N TRP A 110 0.02 -12.70 2.54
CA TRP A 110 -0.64 -11.82 3.50
C TRP A 110 -2.18 -11.84 3.39
N GLN A 111 -2.72 -12.65 2.48
CA GLN A 111 -4.16 -12.76 2.20
C GLN A 111 -4.82 -11.39 1.94
N VAL A 112 -4.11 -10.51 1.24
CA VAL A 112 -4.62 -9.23 0.78
C VAL A 112 -5.62 -9.49 -0.35
N GLN A 113 -6.84 -8.98 -0.19
CA GLN A 113 -7.97 -9.27 -1.08
C GLN A 113 -7.98 -8.41 -2.34
N GLY A 114 -7.25 -7.30 -2.34
CA GLY A 114 -7.16 -6.39 -3.47
C GLY A 114 -6.06 -5.35 -3.28
N LEU A 115 -5.57 -4.86 -4.42
CA LEU A 115 -4.62 -3.75 -4.49
C LEU A 115 -5.16 -2.76 -5.52
N VAL A 116 -5.17 -1.49 -5.14
CA VAL A 116 -5.58 -0.39 -6.00
C VAL A 116 -4.33 0.42 -6.36
N TRP A 117 -4.00 0.44 -7.65
CA TRP A 117 -2.85 1.17 -8.15
C TRP A 117 -3.19 2.66 -8.36
N PHE A 118 -2.32 3.54 -7.89
CA PHE A 118 -2.44 4.99 -8.11
C PHE A 118 -1.97 5.37 -9.53
N GLN A 119 -2.91 5.35 -10.49
CA GLN A 119 -2.66 5.54 -11.92
C GLN A 119 -2.62 7.02 -12.35
N VAL A 120 -1.69 7.82 -11.82
CA VAL A 120 -1.64 9.27 -12.08
C VAL A 120 -0.20 9.75 -12.31
N ASN A 121 -0.01 10.69 -13.24
CA ASN A 121 1.22 11.47 -13.31
C ASN A 121 1.08 12.72 -12.43
N LYS A 122 1.79 12.80 -11.30
CA LYS A 122 1.62 13.87 -10.30
C LYS A 122 2.98 14.32 -9.74
N GLU A 123 3.26 14.10 -8.45
CA GLU A 123 4.55 14.46 -7.83
C GLU A 123 5.70 13.74 -8.53
N VAL A 124 5.44 12.50 -8.95
CA VAL A 124 6.24 11.69 -9.86
C VAL A 124 5.28 10.95 -10.81
N ASP A 125 5.82 10.31 -11.86
CA ASP A 125 5.01 9.51 -12.76
C ASP A 125 4.68 8.14 -12.14
N TRP A 126 3.56 8.07 -11.42
CA TRP A 126 3.11 6.84 -10.76
C TRP A 126 2.52 5.82 -11.73
N ARG A 127 2.23 6.22 -12.97
CA ARG A 127 1.49 5.37 -13.89
C ARG A 127 2.21 4.06 -14.14
N LEU A 128 1.45 2.99 -14.36
CA LEU A 128 2.05 1.74 -14.80
C LEU A 128 2.76 1.99 -16.12
N ASN A 129 2.02 2.44 -17.15
CA ASN A 129 2.44 2.67 -18.53
C ASN A 129 3.29 3.94 -18.77
N SER A 130 4.08 4.37 -17.78
CA SER A 130 5.01 5.49 -17.93
C SER A 130 6.29 5.06 -18.66
N GLY A 131 6.53 5.60 -19.86
CA GLY A 131 7.81 5.44 -20.57
C GLY A 131 8.08 4.05 -21.15
N GLY A 132 7.44 3.72 -22.28
CA GLY A 132 7.89 2.73 -23.29
C GLY A 132 7.96 1.24 -22.90
N ASP A 133 8.45 0.89 -21.71
CA ASP A 133 8.49 -0.47 -21.22
C ASP A 133 7.13 -0.83 -20.65
N LEU A 134 6.40 -1.74 -21.31
CA LEU A 134 5.08 -2.23 -20.91
C LEU A 134 5.14 -3.64 -20.30
N SER A 135 6.33 -4.15 -19.95
CA SER A 135 6.56 -5.52 -19.50
C SER A 135 5.82 -5.92 -18.22
N TYR A 136 5.38 -4.96 -17.40
CA TYR A 136 4.57 -5.20 -16.20
C TYR A 136 3.06 -5.25 -16.47
N LEU A 137 2.55 -4.77 -17.62
CA LEU A 137 1.11 -4.80 -17.89
C LEU A 137 0.53 -6.23 -17.94
N PRO A 138 1.22 -7.24 -18.53
CA PRO A 138 0.76 -8.62 -18.46
C PRO A 138 0.67 -9.14 -17.03
N LEU A 139 1.58 -8.74 -16.12
CA LEU A 139 1.57 -9.21 -14.73
C LEU A 139 0.33 -8.74 -13.96
N ILE A 140 -0.18 -7.56 -14.29
CA ILE A 140 -1.33 -6.95 -13.61
C ILE A 140 -2.65 -7.44 -14.20
N ARG A 141 -2.65 -7.81 -15.49
CA ARG A 141 -3.83 -8.37 -16.17
C ARG A 141 -4.14 -9.81 -15.79
N ILE A 142 -3.28 -10.51 -15.07
CA ILE A 142 -3.51 -11.93 -14.77
C ILE A 142 -4.46 -12.08 -13.56
N GLN A 143 -5.64 -12.59 -13.89
CA GLN A 143 -6.76 -12.97 -13.03
C GLN A 143 -7.55 -11.81 -12.41
N ALA A 144 -8.32 -11.10 -13.25
CA ALA A 144 -9.66 -10.69 -12.85
C ALA A 144 -10.49 -11.96 -12.57
N SER A 145 -10.27 -12.51 -11.38
CA SER A 145 -10.98 -13.66 -10.86
C SER A 145 -12.43 -13.24 -10.53
N ALA A 146 -13.33 -14.21 -10.46
CA ALA A 146 -14.64 -14.08 -9.81
C ALA A 146 -14.58 -13.54 -8.34
N ALA A 147 -13.37 -13.28 -7.83
CA ALA A 147 -12.94 -12.71 -6.55
C ALA A 147 -13.58 -11.38 -6.09
N GLN A 148 -14.61 -10.86 -6.74
CA GLN A 148 -15.31 -9.64 -6.28
C GLN A 148 -16.73 -9.92 -5.80
N GLN A 149 -17.24 -11.14 -5.92
CA GLN A 149 -18.58 -11.48 -5.40
C GLN A 149 -18.68 -11.28 -3.88
N TRP A 150 -17.59 -11.46 -3.14
CA TRP A 150 -17.57 -11.22 -1.70
C TRP A 150 -17.76 -9.73 -1.35
N LEU A 151 -17.39 -8.78 -2.23
CA LEU A 151 -17.67 -7.36 -1.99
C LEU A 151 -19.18 -7.09 -1.88
N GLN A 152 -20.00 -7.88 -2.59
CA GLN A 152 -21.46 -7.78 -2.50
C GLN A 152 -21.98 -8.17 -1.12
N SER A 153 -21.26 -8.99 -0.34
CA SER A 153 -21.68 -9.33 1.02
C SER A 153 -21.47 -8.17 2.00
N LEU A 154 -20.59 -7.22 1.69
CA LEU A 154 -20.35 -6.03 2.52
C LEU A 154 -21.47 -4.99 2.38
N ILE A 155 -22.17 -4.96 1.23
CA ILE A 155 -23.22 -3.98 0.93
C ILE A 155 -24.56 -4.38 1.56
N LYS A 156 -24.73 -5.66 1.92
CA LYS A 156 -26.01 -6.22 2.38
C LYS A 156 -26.21 -6.21 3.91
N LYS A 157 -25.36 -5.50 4.66
CA LYS A 157 -25.48 -5.36 6.11
C LYS A 157 -26.35 -4.18 6.51
#